data_AF-A0A889ZGR6-F1
#
_entry.id   AF-A0A889ZGR6-F1
#
_cell.length_a   1.000
_cell.length_b   1.000
_cell.length_c   1.000
_cell.angle_alpha   90.00
_cell.angle_beta   90.00
_cell.angle_gamma   90.00
#
_symmetry.space_group_name_H-M   'P 1'
#
loop_
_entity.id
_entity.type
_entity.pdbx_description
1 polymer ?
#
loop_
_entity_poly.entity_id
_entity_poly.type
_entity_poly.pdbx_seq_one_letter_code
_entity_poly.pdbx_strand_id
1 'polypeptide(L)'
;MMEAGIPFGHGTRKWNPRMSPYISAKHKGIHITNLTRTARFLSEACYKAADLVARTAIRNKNPVSLYYINKKKKKARWYVNESVHYRNETS
;
A
#
# COMPACT_ATOMS: atom_id res chain seq x y z
N MET A 1 -11.36 -4.15 5.72
CA MET A 1 -9.96 -4.47 6.11
C MET A 1 -9.83 -5.82 6.81
N MET A 2 -10.73 -6.13 7.75
CA MET A 2 -10.78 -7.43 8.42
C MET A 2 -11.27 -8.56 7.50
N GLU A 3 -12.33 -8.32 6.71
CA GLU A 3 -12.88 -9.28 5.74
C GLU A 3 -11.92 -9.64 4.60
N ALA A 4 -10.99 -8.74 4.26
CA ALA A 4 -9.97 -8.98 3.22
C ALA A 4 -8.82 -9.90 3.70
N GLY A 5 -8.88 -10.42 4.93
CA GLY A 5 -7.85 -11.31 5.49
C GLY A 5 -6.52 -10.64 5.85
N ILE A 6 -6.43 -9.31 5.77
CA ILE A 6 -5.20 -8.51 6.03
C ILE A 6 -4.59 -8.74 7.43
N PRO A 7 -5.37 -8.94 8.51
CA PRO A 7 -4.79 -9.12 9.85
C PRO A 7 -3.91 -10.35 10.00
N PHE A 8 -4.16 -11.40 9.21
CA PHE A 8 -3.51 -12.70 9.40
C PHE A 8 -2.14 -12.73 8.74
N GLY A 9 -1.10 -12.81 9.58
CA GLY A 9 0.29 -12.88 9.17
C GLY A 9 0.81 -14.30 9.00
N HIS A 10 2.13 -14.44 9.03
CA HIS A 10 2.79 -15.74 8.99
C HIS A 10 2.71 -16.45 10.35
N GLY A 11 2.93 -17.77 10.33
CA GLY A 11 3.08 -18.56 11.56
C GLY A 11 4.27 -18.09 12.39
N THR A 12 4.19 -18.29 13.71
CA THR A 12 5.18 -17.83 14.71
C THR A 12 6.59 -18.39 14.53
N ARG A 13 6.78 -19.42 13.70
CA ARG A 13 8.10 -19.96 13.33
C ARG A 13 8.74 -19.29 12.12
N LYS A 14 7.94 -18.62 11.27
CA LYS A 14 8.39 -17.96 10.03
C LYS A 14 8.05 -16.48 10.07
N TRP A 15 8.52 -15.78 11.10
CA TRP A 15 8.33 -14.33 11.25
C TRP A 15 9.67 -13.62 11.41
N ASN A 16 9.73 -12.36 11.01
CA ASN A 16 10.91 -11.51 11.21
C ASN A 16 10.77 -10.77 12.55
N PRO A 17 11.71 -10.91 13.51
CA PRO A 17 11.66 -10.22 14.80
C PRO A 17 11.51 -8.68 14.70
N ARG A 18 12.02 -8.07 13.62
CA ARG A 18 11.87 -6.63 13.36
C ARG A 18 10.41 -6.20 13.14
N MET A 19 9.51 -7.14 12.87
CA MET A 19 8.07 -6.90 12.76
C MET A 19 7.35 -6.85 14.11
N SER A 20 8.04 -7.10 15.23
CA SER A 20 7.47 -7.11 16.57
C SER A 20 6.61 -5.87 16.88
N PRO A 21 7.04 -4.63 16.55
CA PRO A 21 6.24 -3.43 16.82
C PRO A 21 4.92 -3.37 16.04
N TYR A 22 4.75 -4.14 14.97
CA TYR A 22 3.57 -4.10 14.11
C TYR A 22 2.61 -5.28 14.37
N ILE A 23 2.97 -6.18 15.28
CA ILE A 23 2.17 -7.33 15.69
C ILE A 23 1.36 -6.94 16.92
N SER A 24 0.05 -7.17 16.88
CA SER A 24 -0.86 -6.88 17.99
C SER A 24 -1.04 -8.09 18.92
N ALA A 25 -1.20 -9.28 18.34
CA ALA A 25 -1.48 -10.50 19.09
C ALA A 25 -0.96 -11.73 18.35
N LYS A 26 -1.01 -12.88 19.03
CA LYS A 26 -0.77 -14.19 18.45
C LYS A 26 -1.97 -15.08 18.76
N HIS A 27 -2.56 -15.71 17.75
CA HIS A 27 -3.68 -16.63 17.94
C HIS A 27 -3.43 -17.91 17.15
N LYS A 28 -3.56 -19.07 17.80
CA LYS A 28 -3.34 -20.40 17.19
C LYS A 28 -2.02 -20.52 16.40
N GLY A 29 -0.95 -19.89 16.90
CA GLY A 29 0.37 -19.92 16.25
C GLY A 29 0.52 -19.01 15.02
N ILE A 30 -0.45 -18.13 14.73
CA ILE A 30 -0.38 -17.11 13.68
C ILE A 30 -0.25 -15.72 14.30
N HIS A 31 0.61 -14.87 13.74
CA HIS A 31 0.72 -13.48 14.14
C HIS A 31 -0.44 -12.66 13.58
N ILE A 32 -1.06 -11.84 14.42
CA ILE A 32 -2.09 -10.88 14.03
C ILE A 32 -1.45 -9.49 13.94
N THR A 33 -1.53 -8.87 12.77
CA THR A 33 -0.98 -7.54 12.52
C THR A 33 -1.92 -6.45 13.04
N ASN A 34 -1.37 -5.32 13.47
CA ASN A 34 -2.16 -4.20 13.97
C ASN A 34 -2.78 -3.40 12.81
N LEU A 35 -4.09 -3.55 12.59
CA LEU A 35 -4.80 -2.87 11.51
C LEU A 35 -4.79 -1.34 11.63
N THR A 36 -4.85 -0.79 12.84
CA THR A 36 -4.83 0.66 13.06
C THR A 36 -3.52 1.27 12.58
N ARG A 37 -2.39 0.63 12.91
CA ARG A 37 -1.07 1.02 12.40
C ARG A 37 -1.00 0.86 10.88
N THR A 38 -1.45 -0.27 10.35
CA THR A 38 -1.46 -0.54 8.90
C THR A 38 -2.26 0.50 8.13
N ALA A 39 -3.44 0.90 8.61
CA ALA A 39 -4.29 1.90 7.97
C ALA A 39 -3.59 3.26 7.90
N ARG A 40 -3.00 3.71 9.02
CA ARG A 40 -2.24 4.95 9.07
C ARG A 40 -1.07 4.94 8.10
N PHE A 41 -0.24 3.89 8.12
CA PHE A 41 0.91 3.81 7.22
C PHE A 41 0.51 3.70 5.75
N LEU A 42 -0.62 3.05 5.45
CA LEU A 42 -1.15 3.00 4.10
C LEU A 42 -1.55 4.40 3.60
N SER A 43 -2.26 5.17 4.43
CA SER A 43 -2.62 6.55 4.09
C SER A 43 -1.39 7.44 3.90
N GLU A 44 -0.39 7.34 4.78
CA GLU A 44 0.86 8.09 4.65
C GLU A 44 1.65 7.70 3.38
N ALA A 45 1.66 6.41 3.03
CA ALA A 45 2.32 5.92 1.82
C ALA A 45 1.61 6.42 0.55
N CYS A 46 0.28 6.37 0.52
CA CYS A 46 -0.51 6.92 -0.59
C CYS A 46 -0.28 8.42 -0.74
N TYR A 47 -0.28 9.16 0.37
CA TYR A 47 0.00 10.60 0.35
C TYR A 47 1.39 10.91 -0.20
N LYS A 48 2.43 10.22 0.29
CA LYS A 48 3.80 10.41 -0.21
C LYS A 48 3.94 10.03 -1.69
N ALA A 49 3.29 8.96 -2.13
CA ALA A 49 3.30 8.58 -3.54
C ALA A 49 2.66 9.67 -4.42
N ALA A 50 1.51 10.22 -3.99
CA ALA A 50 0.85 11.32 -4.68
C ALA A 50 1.70 12.61 -4.68
N ASP A 51 2.27 12.98 -3.54
CA ASP A 51 3.15 14.15 -3.40
C ASP A 51 4.40 14.03 -4.29
N LEU A 52 5.02 12.85 -4.35
CA LEU A 52 6.15 12.61 -5.24
C LEU A 52 5.77 12.83 -6.71
N VAL A 53 4.64 12.27 -7.15
CA VAL A 53 4.15 12.44 -8.53
C VAL A 53 3.84 13.91 -8.82
N ALA A 54 3.16 14.61 -7.90
CA ALA A 54 2.85 16.03 -8.07
C ALA A 54 4.11 16.89 -8.17
N ARG A 55 5.08 16.72 -7.26
CA ARG A 55 6.34 17.47 -7.27
C ARG A 55 7.16 17.24 -8.53
N THR A 56 7.23 15.99 -8.98
CA THR A 56 8.03 15.63 -10.15
C THR A 56 7.37 16.08 -11.45
N ALA A 57 6.03 16.06 -11.54
CA ALA A 57 5.29 16.64 -12.65
C ALA A 57 5.50 18.16 -12.75
N ILE A 58 5.45 18.89 -11.63
CA ILE A 58 5.67 20.34 -11.59
C ILE A 58 7.13 20.69 -11.96
N ARG A 59 8.10 19.92 -11.45
CA ARG A 59 9.52 20.22 -11.64
C ARG A 59 10.02 19.91 -13.05
N ASN A 60 9.59 18.80 -13.66
CA ASN A 60 10.16 18.35 -14.94
C ASN A 60 9.27 18.62 -16.17
N LYS A 61 8.05 19.17 -16.02
CA LYS A 61 7.03 19.27 -17.10
C LYS A 61 6.80 17.97 -17.89
N ASN A 62 7.32 16.86 -17.38
CA ASN A 62 7.32 15.54 -18.01
C ASN A 62 6.55 14.57 -17.11
N PRO A 63 5.75 13.66 -17.69
CA PRO A 63 4.93 12.73 -16.94
C PRO A 63 5.80 11.74 -16.16
N VAL A 64 5.32 11.35 -14.99
CA VAL A 64 6.03 10.48 -14.03
C VAL A 64 5.41 9.10 -14.06
N SER A 65 6.23 8.10 -14.36
CA SER A 65 5.78 6.70 -14.50
C SER A 65 5.95 5.94 -13.19
N LEU A 66 4.86 5.45 -12.61
CA LEU A 66 4.87 4.51 -11.47
C LEU A 66 4.77 3.06 -11.96
N TYR A 67 5.70 2.20 -11.54
CA TYR A 67 5.70 0.78 -11.89
C TYR A 67 5.19 -0.07 -10.72
N TYR A 68 4.20 -0.91 -10.98
CA TYR A 68 3.76 -1.95 -10.04
C TYR A 68 4.59 -3.23 -10.23
N ILE A 69 5.28 -3.67 -9.17
CA ILE A 69 6.10 -4.89 -9.19
C ILE A 69 5.49 -5.93 -8.24
N ASN A 70 5.14 -7.10 -8.77
CA ASN A 70 4.72 -8.25 -7.96
C ASN A 70 5.39 -9.52 -8.49
N LYS A 71 6.33 -10.08 -7.73
CA LYS A 71 7.06 -11.31 -8.11
C LYS A 71 6.30 -12.62 -7.82
N LYS A 72 5.20 -12.58 -7.06
CA LYS A 72 4.41 -13.77 -6.70
C LYS A 72 3.23 -14.05 -7.64
N LYS A 73 2.83 -13.10 -8.48
CA LYS A 73 1.79 -13.31 -9.49
C LYS A 73 2.42 -13.66 -10.83
N LYS A 74 2.26 -14.91 -11.31
CA LYS A 74 2.20 -15.16 -12.76
C LYS A 74 1.03 -14.34 -13.30
N LYS A 75 1.32 -13.30 -14.09
CA LYS A 75 0.38 -12.39 -14.80
C LYS A 75 -0.89 -12.01 -14.02
N ALA A 76 -0.94 -10.77 -13.54
CA ALA A 76 -2.20 -10.08 -13.30
C ALA A 76 -2.16 -8.74 -14.06
N ARG A 77 -2.71 -8.74 -15.27
CA ARG A 77 -2.96 -7.54 -16.07
C ARG A 77 -4.27 -6.94 -15.54
N TRP A 78 -4.17 -5.85 -14.81
CA TRP A 78 -5.33 -5.03 -14.45
C TRP A 78 -5.28 -3.78 -15.32
N TYR A 79 -6.31 -3.58 -16.14
CA TYR A 79 -6.59 -2.28 -16.72
C TYR A 79 -7.22 -1.44 -15.61
N VAL A 80 -6.52 -0.40 -15.14
CA VAL A 80 -7.21 0.71 -14.47
C VAL A 80 -7.72 1.57 -15.62
N ASN A 81 -8.96 1.30 -16.03
CA ASN A 81 -9.67 2.16 -16.96
C ASN A 81 -10.43 3.20 -16.13
N GLU A 82 -9.71 4.19 -15.62
CA GLU A 82 -10.27 5.47 -15.20
C GLU A 82 -9.13 6.46 -15.04
N SER A 83 -8.85 7.18 -16.13
CA SER A 83 -8.13 8.43 -16.08
C SER A 83 -8.94 9.37 -15.20
N VAL A 84 -8.60 9.48 -13.91
CA VAL A 84 -9.13 10.54 -13.06
C VAL A 84 -8.56 11.85 -13.60
N HIS A 85 -9.30 12.49 -14.52
CA HIS A 85 -9.07 13.87 -14.88
C HIS A 85 -9.40 14.74 -13.68
N TYR A 86 -8.38 15.26 -13.01
CA TYR A 86 -8.55 16.42 -12.14
C TYR A 86 -8.87 17.63 -13.05
N ARG A 87 -10.16 17.88 -13.31
CA ARG A 87 -10.63 19.18 -13.77
C ARG A 87 -10.76 20.05 -12.52
N ASN A 88 -9.87 21.03 -12.38
CA ASN A 88 -10.11 22.13 -11.45
C ASN A 88 -11.26 22.96 -12.04
N GLU A 89 -12.46 22.80 -11.51
CA GLU A 89 -13.55 23.74 -11.75
C GLU A 89 -13.33 24.94 -10.82
N THR A 90 -12.59 25.94 -11.33
CA THR A 90 -12.59 27.30 -10.81
C THR A 90 -12.99 28.25 -11.93
N SER A 91 -14.30 28.52 -12.05
CA SER A 91 -14.95 29.81 -12.37
C SER A 91 -16.45 29.59 -12.56
#